data_AF-A0A6J8ERH0-F1
#
_entry.id   AF-A0A6J8ERH0-F1
#
_cell.length_a   1.000
_cell.length_b   1.000
_cell.length_c   1.000
_cell.angle_alpha   90.00
_cell.angle_beta   90.00
_cell.angle_gamma   90.00
#
_symmetry.space_group_name_H-M   'P 1'
#
loop_
_entity.id
_entity.type
_entity.pdbx_description
1 polymer ?
#
loop_
_entity_poly.entity_id
_entity_poly.type
_entity_poly.pdbx_seq_one_letter_code
_entity_poly.pdbx_strand_id
1 'polypeptide(L)'
;MLKGMQRLGKRVDSRKPITVDVLKRLILILHHVCKSIYETKLFRAAFALAFFGFMRIGEITYVNKNADNHVLKISDIKFNDIDSEVFVTIMSSKTDQIGCSTTLILSSNDNDNELCVVKMLKDYLQLRPDSEGQLFCHLNHNKLTRFQFLAVLRSALNFISLNPEEFNTHSFRIGAATTAALEGKTDEEIQTLGRWNSNSFKSYIRLSIFVVWIIGSSLVAKASSHSQIRPLGNDLGLHKLGYKLMWAGMSGMSVYNVVPIVENLIHCCCLPDAVLLHCGGNDIGLVNCAKLLFDIKFMLDIVARMVNGGAYSAWLGGSDLISEGTWVWNNYSQEEKLIQPTFWGPKQPNNYNDQDCLQFYNFYDGLGWDDEECEYQGHFMCEK
;
A
#
# COMPACT_ATOMS: atom_id res chain seq x y z
N MET A 1 28.31 29.52 -17.33
CA MET A 1 28.80 28.11 -17.26
C MET A 1 27.84 27.33 -16.35
N LEU A 2 26.90 26.60 -16.94
CA LEU A 2 25.75 25.98 -16.26
C LEU A 2 26.19 24.79 -15.39
N LYS A 3 26.17 24.95 -14.06
CA LYS A 3 26.35 23.87 -13.05
C LYS A 3 25.27 22.76 -13.08
N GLY A 4 24.45 22.70 -14.15
CA GLY A 4 23.33 21.76 -14.28
C GLY A 4 23.63 20.45 -15.02
N MET A 5 24.80 20.32 -15.67
CA MET A 5 25.14 19.17 -16.53
C MET A 5 25.99 18.08 -15.85
N GLN A 6 25.95 17.96 -14.51
CA GLN A 6 26.62 16.87 -13.79
C GLN A 6 25.65 16.14 -12.86
N ARG A 7 24.64 15.47 -13.41
CA ARG A 7 23.94 14.36 -12.75
C ARG A 7 23.53 13.30 -13.79
N LEU A 8 24.52 12.71 -14.44
CA LEU A 8 24.37 11.39 -15.08
C LEU A 8 24.22 10.38 -13.93
N GLY A 9 22.97 10.04 -13.62
CA GLY A 9 22.58 9.27 -12.44
C GLY A 9 21.65 10.04 -11.50
N LYS A 10 20.44 10.39 -11.95
CA LYS A 10 19.40 10.84 -11.03
C LYS A 10 19.01 9.65 -10.14
N ARG A 11 19.53 9.61 -8.91
CA ARG A 11 19.00 8.72 -7.86
C ARG A 11 17.51 8.99 -7.75
N VAL A 12 16.70 8.01 -8.14
CA VAL A 12 15.24 8.08 -8.05
C VAL A 12 14.88 8.19 -6.58
N ASP A 13 14.01 9.15 -6.26
CA ASP A 13 13.54 9.33 -4.89
C ASP A 13 12.61 8.18 -4.51
N SER A 14 13.14 7.24 -3.72
CA SER A 14 12.48 6.01 -3.28
C SER A 14 11.60 6.18 -2.04
N ARG A 15 11.49 7.39 -1.49
CA ARG A 15 10.68 7.63 -0.28
C ARG A 15 9.20 7.41 -0.56
N LYS A 16 8.51 6.71 0.33
CA LYS A 16 7.07 6.48 0.26
C LYS A 16 6.27 7.73 0.66
N PRO A 17 5.09 7.95 0.07
CA PRO A 17 4.18 9.01 0.47
C PRO A 17 3.58 8.73 1.86
N ILE A 18 3.43 9.76 2.70
CA ILE A 18 2.50 9.68 3.84
C ILE A 18 1.11 9.93 3.27
N THR A 19 0.28 8.92 3.11
CA THR A 19 -1.12 9.09 2.63
C THR A 19 -2.00 9.70 3.73
N VAL A 20 -3.24 10.07 3.40
CA VAL A 20 -4.24 10.55 4.38
C VAL A 20 -4.45 9.50 5.49
N ASP A 21 -4.55 8.22 5.15
CA ASP A 21 -4.71 7.15 6.14
C ASP A 21 -3.49 7.01 7.06
N VAL A 22 -2.29 7.08 6.49
CA VAL A 22 -1.05 7.05 7.28
C VAL A 22 -1.01 8.27 8.20
N LEU A 23 -1.34 9.46 7.69
CA LEU A 23 -1.40 10.69 8.49
C LEU A 23 -2.40 10.56 9.65
N LYS A 24 -3.60 10.04 9.39
CA LYS A 24 -4.63 9.80 10.40
C LYS A 24 -4.11 8.91 11.51
N ARG A 25 -3.53 7.76 11.15
CA ARG A 25 -2.93 6.83 12.11
C ARG A 25 -1.80 7.48 12.91
N LEU A 26 -0.89 8.21 12.26
CA LEU A 26 0.18 8.95 12.93
C LEU A 26 -0.37 9.94 13.96
N ILE A 27 -1.35 10.75 13.58
CA ILE A 27 -1.96 11.78 14.43
C ILE A 27 -2.66 11.17 15.65
N LEU A 28 -3.35 10.04 15.48
CA LEU A 28 -4.04 9.34 16.57
C LEU A 28 -3.06 8.80 17.62
N ILE A 29 -1.90 8.28 17.21
CA ILE A 29 -0.95 7.66 18.16
C ILE A 29 0.03 8.65 18.81
N LEU A 30 0.03 9.93 18.43
CA LEU A 30 1.01 10.92 18.94
C LEU A 30 0.95 11.08 20.46
N HIS A 31 -0.19 10.81 21.10
CA HIS A 31 -0.30 10.85 22.56
C HIS A 31 0.47 9.72 23.28
N HIS A 32 0.79 8.63 22.58
CA HIS A 32 1.67 7.56 23.08
C HIS A 32 3.16 7.83 22.83
N VAL A 33 3.48 8.70 21.85
CA VAL A 33 4.86 8.98 21.43
C VAL A 33 5.42 10.23 22.10
N CYS A 34 4.59 11.27 22.26
CA CYS A 34 4.99 12.53 22.85
C CYS A 34 4.98 12.47 24.38
N LYS A 35 5.87 13.24 25.00
CA LYS A 35 6.06 13.25 26.47
C LYS A 35 4.99 14.05 27.24
N SER A 36 4.22 14.89 26.55
CA SER A 36 3.22 15.76 27.17
C SER A 36 2.08 16.07 26.21
N ILE A 37 0.94 16.49 26.76
CA ILE A 37 -0.22 16.94 25.99
C ILE A 37 0.17 18.10 25.05
N TYR A 38 1.02 19.02 25.53
CA TYR A 38 1.54 20.12 24.73
C TYR A 38 2.29 19.61 23.49
N GLU A 39 3.25 18.70 23.67
CA GLU A 39 4.02 18.13 22.56
C GLU A 39 3.11 17.35 21.60
N THR A 40 2.10 16.63 22.11
CA THR A 40 1.10 15.97 21.27
C THR A 40 0.37 16.98 20.39
N LYS A 41 -0.13 18.10 20.95
CA LYS A 41 -0.82 19.15 20.17
C LYS A 41 0.12 19.83 19.17
N LEU A 42 1.35 20.14 19.58
CA LEU A 42 2.42 20.68 18.72
C LEU A 42 2.65 19.79 17.49
N PHE A 43 2.90 18.50 17.68
CA PHE A 43 3.18 17.59 16.56
C PHE A 43 1.96 17.26 15.72
N ARG A 44 0.75 17.20 16.30
CA ARG A 44 -0.50 17.08 15.53
C ARG A 44 -0.67 18.24 14.57
N ALA A 45 -0.54 19.47 15.07
CA ALA A 45 -0.61 20.68 14.26
C ALA A 45 0.50 20.73 13.20
N ALA A 46 1.74 20.39 13.57
CA ALA A 46 2.87 20.39 12.65
C ALA A 46 2.74 19.34 11.54
N PHE A 47 2.27 18.13 11.84
CA PHE A 47 2.05 17.06 10.85
C PHE A 47 0.88 17.41 9.92
N ALA A 48 -0.22 17.91 10.45
CA ALA A 48 -1.37 18.34 9.66
C ALA A 48 -0.99 19.49 8.73
N LEU A 49 -0.34 20.54 9.23
CA LEU A 49 0.09 21.66 8.39
C LEU A 49 1.14 21.22 7.36
N ALA A 50 2.05 20.32 7.71
CA ALA A 50 3.02 19.75 6.76
C ALA A 50 2.35 19.08 5.56
N PHE A 51 1.29 18.32 5.81
CA PHE A 51 0.54 17.61 4.78
C PHE A 51 -0.41 18.55 4.01
N PHE A 52 -1.42 19.10 4.68
CA PHE A 52 -2.48 19.88 4.03
C PHE A 52 -1.98 21.20 3.42
N GLY A 53 -0.91 21.79 3.98
CA GLY A 53 -0.26 22.98 3.43
C GLY A 53 0.77 22.70 2.33
N PHE A 54 0.99 21.44 1.92
CA PHE A 54 2.04 21.05 0.97
C PHE A 54 3.43 21.58 1.38
N MET A 55 3.68 21.70 2.68
CA MET A 55 4.81 22.45 3.20
C MET A 55 6.12 21.73 2.90
N ARG A 56 7.16 22.51 2.58
CA ARG A 56 8.52 21.99 2.76
C ARG A 56 8.79 22.02 4.26
N ILE A 57 9.33 20.95 4.83
CA ILE A 57 9.55 20.91 6.29
C ILE A 57 10.50 22.03 6.78
N GLY A 58 11.39 22.53 5.92
CA GLY A 58 12.20 23.72 6.24
C GLY A 58 11.42 25.05 6.32
N GLU A 59 10.16 25.10 5.87
CA GLU A 59 9.26 26.26 6.00
C GLU A 59 8.55 26.25 7.38
N ILE A 60 8.54 25.12 8.10
CA ILE A 60 7.86 24.97 9.41
C ILE A 60 8.79 24.56 10.55
N THR A 61 10.06 24.24 10.26
CA THR A 61 11.05 23.84 11.27
C THR A 61 12.32 24.65 11.14
N TYR A 62 12.96 24.90 12.28
CA TYR A 62 14.27 25.51 12.34
C TYR A 62 15.35 24.59 11.75
N VAL A 63 16.21 25.17 10.91
CA VAL A 63 17.37 24.50 10.30
C VAL A 63 18.68 25.13 10.77
N ASN A 64 18.84 26.45 10.63
CA ASN A 64 20.00 27.21 11.07
C ASN A 64 19.66 28.71 11.17
N LYS A 65 20.58 29.52 11.72
CA LYS A 65 20.41 30.97 11.92
C LYS A 65 20.10 31.74 10.63
N ASN A 66 20.64 31.31 9.48
CA ASN A 66 20.41 31.99 8.20
C ASN A 66 19.04 31.64 7.58
N ALA A 67 18.40 30.55 8.04
CA ALA A 67 17.11 30.08 7.55
C ALA A 67 15.91 30.65 8.35
N ASP A 68 16.15 31.33 9.48
CA ASP A 68 15.08 31.86 10.35
C ASP A 68 14.10 32.79 9.63
N ASN A 69 14.56 33.50 8.59
CA ASN A 69 13.72 34.40 7.81
C ASN A 69 12.71 33.67 6.90
N HIS A 70 12.89 32.37 6.69
CA HIS A 70 12.06 31.55 5.80
C HIS A 70 11.14 30.57 6.55
N VAL A 71 11.17 30.57 7.89
CA VAL A 71 10.33 29.72 8.73
C VAL A 71 9.09 30.49 9.15
N LEU A 72 7.92 29.83 9.08
CA LEU A 72 6.65 30.42 9.50
C LEU A 72 6.69 30.92 10.94
N LYS A 73 6.20 32.14 11.11
CA LYS A 73 6.02 32.81 12.39
C LYS A 73 4.57 32.75 12.83
N ILE A 74 4.33 33.04 14.11
CA ILE A 74 2.97 33.15 14.64
C ILE A 74 2.16 34.25 13.93
N SER A 75 2.81 35.36 13.55
CA SER A 75 2.21 36.49 12.81
C SER A 75 1.69 36.11 11.42
N ASP A 76 2.17 34.99 10.87
CA ASP A 76 1.86 34.52 9.52
C ASP A 76 0.58 33.66 9.48
N ILE A 77 -0.03 33.42 10.65
CA ILE A 77 -1.25 32.62 10.82
C ILE A 77 -2.41 33.53 11.20
N LYS A 78 -3.46 33.51 10.39
CA LYS A 78 -4.71 34.24 10.66
C LYS A 78 -5.90 33.32 10.45
N PHE A 79 -6.91 33.44 11.30
CA PHE A 79 -8.18 32.74 11.13
C PHE A 79 -9.23 33.70 10.57
N ASN A 80 -10.23 33.19 9.87
CA ASN A 80 -11.41 33.97 9.53
C ASN A 80 -12.32 34.16 10.77
N ASP A 81 -13.31 35.05 10.68
CA ASP A 81 -14.13 35.47 11.83
C ASP A 81 -14.93 34.33 12.50
N ILE A 82 -15.31 33.31 11.72
CA ILE A 82 -16.02 32.12 12.20
C ILE A 82 -15.08 30.94 12.46
N ASP A 83 -13.78 31.17 12.29
CA ASP A 83 -12.72 30.20 12.41
C ASP A 83 -12.91 28.86 11.65
N SER A 84 -13.59 28.90 10.51
CA SER A 84 -13.69 27.78 9.59
C SER A 84 -12.49 27.68 8.65
N GLU A 85 -11.65 28.72 8.57
CA GLU A 85 -10.50 28.78 7.67
C GLU A 85 -9.28 29.36 8.37
N VAL A 86 -8.10 28.87 7.98
CA VAL A 86 -6.82 29.44 8.38
C VAL A 86 -6.03 29.88 7.15
N PHE A 87 -5.59 31.13 7.18
CA PHE A 87 -4.70 31.76 6.22
C PHE A 87 -3.26 31.61 6.71
N VAL A 88 -2.41 30.99 5.91
CA VAL A 88 -1.00 30.75 6.21
C VAL A 88 -0.14 31.47 5.20
N THR A 89 0.49 32.57 5.59
CA THR A 89 1.29 33.40 4.69
C THR A 89 2.77 32.98 4.71
N ILE A 90 3.26 32.46 3.59
CA ILE A 90 4.66 32.08 3.40
C ILE A 90 5.38 33.24 2.75
N MET A 91 6.22 33.95 3.52
CA MET A 91 6.88 35.19 3.09
C MET A 91 7.96 34.98 2.01
N SER A 92 8.57 33.80 1.93
CA SER A 92 9.52 33.46 0.87
C SER A 92 9.73 31.95 0.80
N SER A 93 9.94 31.42 -0.41
CA SER A 93 10.24 30.01 -0.63
C SER A 93 11.54 29.84 -1.40
N LYS A 94 12.18 28.66 -1.33
CA LYS A 94 13.43 28.36 -2.06
C LYS A 94 13.35 28.56 -3.58
N THR A 95 12.15 28.65 -4.15
CA THR A 95 11.89 28.85 -5.58
C THR A 95 11.53 30.30 -5.93
N ASP A 96 11.50 31.18 -4.94
CA ASP A 96 11.12 32.57 -5.10
C ASP A 96 12.36 33.46 -4.96
N GLN A 97 12.96 33.79 -6.11
CA GLN A 97 14.10 34.72 -6.18
C GLN A 97 13.66 36.19 -6.12
N ILE A 98 12.34 36.46 -6.06
CA ILE A 98 11.74 37.80 -6.18
C ILE A 98 11.08 38.27 -4.86
N GLY A 99 10.67 37.34 -3.98
CA GLY A 99 10.11 37.65 -2.66
C GLY A 99 8.59 37.83 -2.64
N CYS A 100 7.85 37.21 -3.56
CA CYS A 100 6.39 37.21 -3.55
C CYS A 100 5.84 36.22 -2.51
N SER A 101 5.30 36.77 -1.42
CA SER A 101 4.59 35.99 -0.40
C SER A 101 3.42 35.20 -1.00
N THR A 102 3.21 33.97 -0.55
CA THR A 102 2.06 33.15 -0.94
C THR A 102 1.20 32.86 0.28
N THR A 103 -0.10 33.13 0.20
CA THR A 103 -1.04 32.78 1.28
C THR A 103 -1.80 31.51 0.91
N LEU A 104 -1.68 30.48 1.76
CA LEU A 104 -2.46 29.26 1.67
C LEU A 104 -3.76 29.45 2.46
N ILE A 105 -4.87 28.97 1.90
CA ILE A 105 -6.17 28.94 2.56
C ILE A 105 -6.46 27.48 2.88
N LEU A 106 -6.56 27.14 4.17
CA LEU A 106 -6.90 25.80 4.62
C LEU A 106 -8.25 25.86 5.34
N SER A 107 -9.26 25.21 4.77
CA SER A 107 -10.62 25.20 5.30
C SER A 107 -10.85 23.98 6.21
N SER A 108 -11.74 24.13 7.17
CA SER A 108 -12.23 23.05 8.03
C SER A 108 -12.98 22.04 7.18
N ASN A 109 -12.80 20.76 7.48
CA ASN A 109 -13.55 19.69 6.84
C ASN A 109 -14.59 19.17 7.83
N ASP A 110 -15.85 19.57 7.65
CA ASP A 110 -16.94 19.27 8.61
C ASP A 110 -17.24 17.77 8.73
N ASN A 111 -16.81 16.98 7.74
CA ASN A 111 -17.08 15.54 7.66
C ASN A 111 -16.03 14.64 8.35
N ASP A 112 -14.83 15.14 8.66
CA ASP A 112 -13.79 14.36 9.39
C ASP A 112 -13.14 15.22 10.48
N ASN A 113 -13.78 15.23 11.65
CA ASN A 113 -13.34 15.99 12.83
C ASN A 113 -11.97 15.53 13.37
N GLU A 114 -11.47 14.36 12.94
CA GLU A 114 -10.20 13.79 13.42
C GLU A 114 -8.98 14.33 12.67
N LEU A 115 -9.15 14.80 11.42
CA LEU A 115 -8.07 15.33 10.56
C LEU A 115 -8.19 16.83 10.25
N CYS A 116 -9.07 17.56 10.92
CA CYS A 116 -9.23 19.00 10.70
C CYS A 116 -7.98 19.81 11.11
N VAL A 117 -7.26 20.34 10.11
CA VAL A 117 -6.04 21.15 10.31
C VAL A 117 -6.30 22.45 11.07
N VAL A 118 -7.44 23.10 10.80
CA VAL A 118 -7.87 24.34 11.46
C VAL A 118 -8.00 24.10 12.97
N LYS A 119 -8.70 23.03 13.34
CA LYS A 119 -8.87 22.61 14.74
C LYS A 119 -7.55 22.25 15.40
N MET A 120 -6.68 21.49 14.75
CA MET A 120 -5.38 21.11 15.34
C MET A 120 -4.47 22.32 15.56
N LEU A 121 -4.44 23.26 14.62
CA LEU A 121 -3.70 24.51 14.79
C LEU A 121 -4.24 25.33 15.96
N LYS A 122 -5.56 25.50 16.05
CA LYS A 122 -6.20 26.18 17.19
C LYS A 122 -5.86 25.55 18.53
N ASP A 123 -6.05 24.24 18.65
CA ASP A 123 -5.78 23.50 19.89
C ASP A 123 -4.33 23.69 20.34
N TYR A 124 -3.38 23.74 19.40
CA TYR A 124 -1.99 24.03 19.72
C TYR A 124 -1.79 25.50 20.11
N LEU A 125 -2.36 26.45 19.36
CA LEU A 125 -2.19 27.88 19.60
C LEU A 125 -2.79 28.34 20.95
N GLN A 126 -3.85 27.70 21.42
CA GLN A 126 -4.40 27.94 22.77
C GLN A 126 -3.42 27.59 23.90
N LEU A 127 -2.51 26.65 23.66
CA LEU A 127 -1.50 26.22 24.63
C LEU A 127 -0.11 26.81 24.37
N ARG A 128 0.11 27.38 23.18
CA ARG A 128 1.41 27.92 22.76
C ARG A 128 1.81 29.07 23.69
N PRO A 129 3.05 29.11 24.20
CA PRO A 129 3.53 30.23 24.99
C PRO A 129 3.39 31.55 24.23
N ASP A 130 3.01 32.60 24.95
CA ASP A 130 2.90 33.95 24.40
C ASP A 130 4.29 34.57 24.20
N SER A 131 4.92 34.17 23.10
CA SER A 131 6.22 34.67 22.67
C SER A 131 6.22 34.86 21.16
N GLU A 132 6.82 35.96 20.71
CA GLU A 132 7.07 36.20 19.30
C GLU A 132 8.00 35.15 18.70
N GLY A 133 7.98 35.04 17.37
CA GLY A 133 8.90 34.17 16.61
C GLY A 133 8.18 33.02 15.91
N GLN A 134 8.85 31.87 15.83
CA GLN A 134 8.40 30.73 15.02
C GLN A 134 7.05 30.21 15.49
N LEU A 135 6.22 29.77 14.54
CA LEU A 135 4.91 29.19 14.80
C LEU A 135 5.02 27.99 15.75
N PHE A 136 5.88 27.03 15.40
CA PHE A 136 6.09 25.81 16.16
C PHE A 136 7.30 25.94 17.11
N CYS A 137 7.02 25.93 18.41
CA CYS A 137 8.01 25.95 19.47
C CYS A 137 7.64 24.94 20.56
N HIS A 138 8.63 24.58 21.37
CA HIS A 138 8.45 23.79 22.57
C HIS A 138 8.01 24.69 23.73
N LEU A 139 7.48 24.09 24.80
CA LEU A 139 7.00 24.84 25.98
C LEU A 139 8.09 25.71 26.63
N ASN A 140 9.36 25.36 26.47
CA ASN A 140 10.52 26.13 26.92
C ASN A 140 10.97 27.21 25.91
N HIS A 141 10.12 27.57 24.95
CA HIS A 141 10.37 28.54 23.87
C HIS A 141 11.43 28.12 22.84
N ASN A 142 12.02 26.92 22.96
CA ASN A 142 12.93 26.41 21.95
C ASN A 142 12.19 26.16 20.64
N LYS A 143 12.84 26.48 19.54
CA LYS A 143 12.32 26.28 18.18
C LYS A 143 12.19 24.80 17.86
N LEU A 144 11.12 24.40 17.16
CA LEU A 144 11.00 23.03 16.65
C LEU A 144 12.02 22.80 15.54
N THR A 145 12.96 21.89 15.74
CA THR A 145 13.99 21.56 14.76
C THR A 145 13.54 20.46 13.79
N ARG A 146 14.14 20.43 12.59
CA ARG A 146 13.93 19.33 11.63
C ARG A 146 14.30 17.97 12.21
N PHE A 147 15.33 17.90 13.07
CA PHE A 147 15.75 16.66 13.72
C PHE A 147 14.66 16.13 14.66
N GLN A 148 14.10 16.98 15.52
CA GLN A 148 13.02 16.60 16.44
C GLN A 148 11.77 16.18 15.67
N PHE A 149 11.40 16.92 14.61
CA PHE A 149 10.29 16.54 13.73
C PHE A 149 10.47 15.14 13.14
N LEU A 150 11.66 14.85 12.61
CA LEU A 150 11.95 13.52 12.06
C LEU A 150 11.98 12.43 13.15
N ALA A 151 12.50 12.73 14.34
CA ALA A 151 12.58 11.75 15.43
C ALA A 151 11.19 11.32 15.90
N VAL A 152 10.27 12.27 16.05
CA VAL A 152 8.87 11.98 16.40
C VAL A 152 8.16 11.26 15.27
N LEU A 153 8.38 11.66 14.01
CA LEU A 153 7.84 10.93 12.85
C LEU A 153 8.29 9.46 12.84
N ARG A 154 9.57 9.19 13.03
CA ARG A 154 10.10 7.81 13.04
C ARG A 154 9.55 6.98 14.17
N SER A 155 9.44 7.57 15.37
CA SER A 155 8.83 6.91 16.53
C SER A 155 7.35 6.59 16.29
N ALA A 156 6.63 7.51 15.67
CA ALA A 156 5.23 7.35 15.28
C ALA A 156 5.03 6.26 14.22
N LEU A 157 5.88 6.22 13.19
CA LEU A 157 5.87 5.19 12.15
C LEU A 157 6.12 3.78 12.72
N ASN A 158 7.11 3.66 13.61
CA ASN A 158 7.36 2.39 14.31
C ASN A 158 6.14 1.92 15.11
N PHE A 159 5.47 2.84 15.83
CA PHE A 159 4.29 2.51 16.63
C PHE A 159 3.14 1.95 15.78
N ILE A 160 3.00 2.39 14.53
CA ILE A 160 1.98 1.89 13.59
C ILE A 160 2.50 0.75 12.70
N SER A 161 3.63 0.16 13.05
CA SER A 161 4.27 -0.98 12.36
C SER A 161 4.64 -0.70 10.89
N LEU A 162 4.99 0.55 10.56
CA LEU A 162 5.56 0.91 9.26
C LEU A 162 7.08 1.09 9.37
N ASN A 163 7.82 0.67 8.34
CA ASN A 163 9.27 0.81 8.29
C ASN A 163 9.68 2.29 8.17
N PRO A 164 10.31 2.92 9.19
CA PRO A 164 10.63 4.34 9.15
C PRO A 164 11.69 4.73 8.12
N GLU A 165 12.50 3.77 7.62
CA GLU A 165 13.53 4.05 6.61
C GLU A 165 12.95 4.31 5.22
N GLU A 166 11.69 3.93 4.99
CA GLU A 166 10.97 4.24 3.75
C GLU A 166 10.43 5.68 3.73
N PHE A 167 10.47 6.39 4.86
CA PHE A 167 9.87 7.70 5.03
C PHE A 167 10.89 8.77 5.47
N ASN A 168 10.57 10.03 5.20
CA ASN A 168 11.33 11.16 5.71
C ASN A 168 10.41 12.38 5.82
N THR A 169 10.95 13.50 6.29
CA THR A 169 10.29 14.82 6.33
C THR A 169 9.62 15.18 4.99
N HIS A 170 10.21 14.76 3.86
CA HIS A 170 9.66 15.05 2.53
C HIS A 170 8.41 14.24 2.17
N SER A 171 8.21 13.08 2.82
CA SER A 171 7.10 12.17 2.55
C SER A 171 5.73 12.80 2.76
N PHE A 172 5.61 13.82 3.62
CA PHE A 172 4.39 14.61 3.79
C PHE A 172 3.99 15.31 2.49
N ARG A 173 4.93 16.01 1.84
CA ARG A 173 4.67 16.76 0.60
C ARG A 173 4.48 15.83 -0.60
N ILE A 174 5.17 14.69 -0.64
CA ILE A 174 4.92 13.60 -1.61
C ILE A 174 3.49 13.06 -1.43
N GLY A 175 3.11 12.81 -0.19
CA GLY A 175 1.78 12.35 0.20
C GLY A 175 0.65 13.30 -0.19
N ALA A 176 0.82 14.59 0.10
CA ALA A 176 -0.15 15.62 -0.26
C ALA A 176 -0.36 15.71 -1.78
N ALA A 177 0.72 15.70 -2.56
CA ALA A 177 0.65 15.70 -4.03
C ALA A 177 -0.02 14.43 -4.58
N THR A 178 0.33 13.28 -4.01
CA THR A 178 -0.27 11.99 -4.40
C THR A 178 -1.76 11.96 -4.09
N THR A 179 -2.15 12.45 -2.91
CA THR A 179 -3.56 12.50 -2.48
C THR A 179 -4.37 13.44 -3.38
N ALA A 180 -3.85 14.64 -3.66
CA ALA A 180 -4.51 15.56 -4.58
C ALA A 180 -4.71 14.97 -5.98
N ALA A 181 -3.73 14.21 -6.48
CA ALA A 181 -3.88 13.49 -7.75
C ALA A 181 -4.96 12.39 -7.67
N LEU A 182 -5.02 11.64 -6.56
CA LEU A 182 -6.04 10.61 -6.31
C LEU A 182 -7.46 11.19 -6.15
N GLU A 183 -7.56 12.40 -5.61
CA GLU A 183 -8.81 13.19 -5.54
C GLU A 183 -9.22 13.77 -6.91
N GLY A 184 -8.43 13.54 -7.96
CA GLY A 184 -8.74 13.96 -9.32
C GLY A 184 -8.46 15.44 -9.60
N LYS A 185 -7.65 16.11 -8.77
CA LYS A 185 -7.20 17.49 -9.04
C LYS A 185 -6.37 17.56 -10.31
N THR A 186 -6.49 18.66 -11.06
CA THR A 186 -5.72 18.85 -12.29
C THR A 186 -4.24 19.09 -12.01
N ASP A 187 -3.41 18.91 -13.04
CA ASP A 187 -1.97 19.22 -12.96
C ASP A 187 -1.74 20.67 -12.50
N GLU A 188 -2.55 21.63 -12.98
CA GLU A 188 -2.48 23.05 -12.62
C GLU A 188 -2.86 23.29 -11.15
N GLU A 189 -3.89 22.61 -10.66
CA GLU A 189 -4.32 22.71 -9.26
C GLU A 189 -3.25 22.17 -8.32
N ILE A 190 -2.67 21.00 -8.63
CA ILE A 190 -1.59 20.40 -7.83
C ILE A 190 -0.35 21.29 -7.85
N GLN A 191 0.01 21.85 -9.01
CA GLN A 191 1.10 22.83 -9.12
C GLN A 191 0.87 24.04 -8.22
N THR A 192 -0.34 24.58 -8.23
CA THR A 192 -0.75 25.73 -7.41
C THR A 192 -0.65 25.40 -5.92
N LEU A 193 -1.28 24.30 -5.48
CA LEU A 193 -1.33 23.88 -4.08
C LEU A 193 0.07 23.69 -3.49
N GLY A 194 0.95 22.98 -4.19
CA GLY A 194 2.31 22.75 -3.72
C GLY A 194 3.35 23.74 -4.22
N ARG A 195 2.96 24.80 -4.90
CA ARG A 195 3.87 25.90 -5.29
C ARG A 195 5.03 25.41 -6.16
N TRP A 196 4.71 24.66 -7.23
CA TRP A 196 5.67 24.21 -8.23
C TRP A 196 5.55 25.05 -9.51
N ASN A 197 6.66 25.61 -9.98
CA ASN A 197 6.70 26.42 -11.21
C ASN A 197 6.92 25.58 -12.50
N SER A 198 6.93 24.25 -12.38
CA SER A 198 7.22 23.33 -13.49
C SER A 198 6.67 21.94 -13.21
N ASN A 199 6.76 21.06 -14.21
CA ASN A 199 6.42 19.64 -14.13
C ASN A 199 7.23 18.80 -13.11
N SER A 200 8.06 19.44 -12.28
CA SER A 200 8.75 18.79 -11.16
C SER A 200 7.80 18.13 -10.15
N PHE A 201 6.57 18.63 -9.98
CA PHE A 201 5.55 18.03 -9.11
C PHE A 201 5.17 16.60 -9.52
N LYS A 202 5.27 16.23 -10.81
CA LYS A 202 5.01 14.86 -11.29
C LYS A 202 5.91 13.84 -10.60
N SER A 203 7.14 14.24 -10.26
CA SER A 203 8.06 13.40 -9.51
C SER A 203 7.72 13.25 -8.02
N TYR A 204 6.72 13.97 -7.50
CA TYR A 204 6.18 13.83 -6.14
C TYR A 204 4.95 12.93 -6.09
N ILE A 205 4.23 12.79 -7.20
CA ILE A 205 3.06 11.91 -7.28
C ILE A 205 3.58 10.47 -7.26
N ARG A 206 3.22 9.73 -6.21
CA ARG A 206 3.59 8.33 -5.94
C ARG A 206 2.32 7.49 -5.89
N LEU A 207 1.72 7.27 -7.06
CA LEU A 207 0.62 6.34 -7.20
C LEU A 207 1.18 4.92 -6.98
N SER A 208 1.10 4.42 -5.74
CA SER A 208 1.16 2.98 -5.52
C SER A 208 -0.13 2.44 -6.11
N ILE A 209 -0.03 1.88 -7.32
CA ILE A 209 -1.18 1.37 -8.03
C ILE A 209 -1.58 0.07 -7.34
N PHE A 210 -2.75 0.03 -6.72
CA PHE A 210 -3.35 -1.17 -6.15
C PHE A 210 -3.79 -2.08 -7.30
N VAL A 211 -3.08 -3.18 -7.50
CA VAL A 211 -3.30 -4.10 -8.63
C VAL A 211 -4.33 -5.15 -8.24
N VAL A 212 -5.42 -5.22 -9.01
CA VAL A 212 -6.46 -6.24 -8.83
C VAL A 212 -6.46 -7.18 -10.03
N TRP A 213 -6.31 -8.48 -9.78
CA TRP A 213 -6.53 -9.49 -10.80
C TRP A 213 -8.00 -9.95 -10.76
N ILE A 214 -8.69 -9.86 -11.89
CA ILE A 214 -10.05 -10.33 -12.07
C ILE A 214 -9.99 -11.57 -12.94
N ILE A 215 -10.20 -12.74 -12.33
CA ILE A 215 -10.07 -14.04 -12.97
C ILE A 215 -11.44 -14.70 -13.03
N GLY A 216 -11.81 -15.27 -14.17
CA GLY A 216 -13.06 -16.03 -14.19
C GLY A 216 -13.55 -16.51 -15.54
N SER A 217 -14.80 -16.96 -15.52
CA SER A 217 -15.48 -17.57 -16.66
C SER A 217 -15.68 -16.65 -17.87
N SER A 218 -16.49 -17.12 -18.83
CA SER A 218 -16.91 -16.33 -20.01
C SER A 218 -17.55 -14.98 -19.65
N LEU A 219 -18.13 -14.83 -18.45
CA LEU A 219 -18.64 -13.53 -17.97
C LEU A 219 -17.51 -12.52 -17.76
N VAL A 220 -16.39 -12.94 -17.17
CA VAL A 220 -15.20 -12.09 -16.99
C VAL A 220 -14.55 -11.80 -18.34
N ALA A 221 -14.47 -12.79 -19.23
CA ALA A 221 -13.94 -12.59 -20.58
C ALA A 221 -14.75 -11.52 -21.34
N LYS A 222 -16.09 -11.63 -21.31
CA LYS A 222 -16.98 -10.64 -21.91
C LYS A 222 -16.84 -9.28 -21.23
N ALA A 223 -16.81 -9.22 -19.90
CA ALA A 223 -16.64 -7.96 -19.16
C ALA A 223 -15.34 -7.24 -19.56
N SER A 224 -14.23 -7.98 -19.69
CA SER A 224 -12.96 -7.45 -20.17
C SER A 224 -13.02 -6.90 -21.59
N SER A 225 -13.68 -7.59 -22.53
CA SER A 225 -13.85 -7.05 -23.88
C SER A 225 -14.71 -5.79 -23.88
N HIS A 226 -15.72 -5.73 -23.02
CA HIS A 226 -16.58 -4.55 -22.89
C HIS A 226 -15.87 -3.39 -22.20
N SER A 227 -14.96 -3.61 -21.25
CA SER A 227 -14.20 -2.53 -20.61
C SER A 227 -13.26 -1.82 -21.59
N GLN A 228 -12.67 -2.55 -22.55
CA GLN A 228 -11.75 -2.00 -23.56
C GLN A 228 -12.37 -0.91 -24.42
N ILE A 229 -13.68 -1.00 -24.68
CA ILE A 229 -14.41 -0.06 -25.55
C ILE A 229 -15.09 1.08 -24.76
N ARG A 230 -14.94 1.13 -23.43
CA ARG A 230 -15.51 2.21 -22.62
C ARG A 230 -14.62 3.45 -22.64
N PRO A 231 -15.21 4.67 -22.53
CA PRO A 231 -14.44 5.92 -22.52
C PRO A 231 -13.38 6.01 -21.41
N LEU A 232 -13.57 5.26 -20.32
CA LEU A 232 -12.71 5.27 -19.14
C LEU A 232 -11.58 4.22 -19.19
N GLY A 233 -11.45 3.49 -20.30
CA GLY A 233 -10.40 2.49 -20.49
C GLY A 233 -10.61 1.18 -19.71
N ASN A 234 -9.59 0.33 -19.76
CA ASN A 234 -9.62 -1.06 -19.27
C ASN A 234 -9.81 -1.20 -17.76
N ASP A 235 -9.39 -0.21 -17.01
CA ASP A 235 -9.51 -0.14 -15.56
C ASP A 235 -10.78 0.60 -15.11
N LEU A 236 -11.69 0.93 -16.04
CA LEU A 236 -12.97 1.60 -15.78
C LEU A 236 -12.81 2.97 -15.11
N GLY A 237 -11.66 3.62 -15.30
CA GLY A 237 -11.32 4.92 -14.71
C GLY A 237 -10.82 4.82 -13.26
N LEU A 238 -10.68 3.61 -12.71
CA LEU A 238 -10.19 3.41 -11.34
C LEU A 238 -8.70 3.75 -11.18
N HIS A 239 -7.93 3.93 -12.27
CA HIS A 239 -6.58 4.48 -12.22
C HIS A 239 -6.53 5.84 -11.52
N LYS A 240 -7.61 6.63 -11.61
CA LYS A 240 -7.74 7.91 -10.91
C LYS A 240 -7.80 7.72 -9.40
N LEU A 241 -8.37 6.61 -8.94
CA LEU A 241 -8.42 6.22 -7.53
C LEU A 241 -7.20 5.37 -7.12
N GLY A 242 -6.21 5.23 -8.00
CA GLY A 242 -4.99 4.48 -7.71
C GLY A 242 -5.11 2.97 -7.88
N TYR A 243 -6.09 2.47 -8.62
CA TYR A 243 -6.24 1.03 -8.89
C TYR A 243 -5.87 0.68 -10.34
N LYS A 244 -5.39 -0.53 -10.56
CA LYS A 244 -5.23 -1.12 -11.90
C LYS A 244 -5.88 -2.48 -11.94
N LEU A 245 -6.81 -2.64 -12.87
CA LEU A 245 -7.46 -3.93 -13.11
C LEU A 245 -6.68 -4.72 -14.17
N MET A 246 -6.47 -6.00 -13.90
CA MET A 246 -5.93 -6.98 -14.84
C MET A 246 -6.95 -8.08 -15.02
N TRP A 247 -7.31 -8.37 -16.26
CA TRP A 247 -8.42 -9.28 -16.57
C TRP A 247 -7.88 -10.59 -17.14
N ALA A 248 -8.34 -11.71 -16.60
CA ALA A 248 -8.06 -13.06 -17.09
C ALA A 248 -9.37 -13.85 -17.17
N GLY A 249 -10.05 -13.72 -18.31
CA GLY A 249 -11.31 -14.40 -18.57
C GLY A 249 -11.14 -15.58 -19.53
N MET A 250 -11.70 -16.75 -19.19
CA MET A 250 -11.69 -17.92 -20.06
C MET A 250 -13.10 -18.53 -20.20
N SER A 251 -13.50 -18.82 -21.44
CA SER A 251 -14.75 -19.53 -21.72
C SER A 251 -14.68 -20.97 -21.21
N GLY A 252 -15.74 -21.45 -20.54
CA GLY A 252 -15.79 -22.80 -20.00
C GLY A 252 -14.89 -23.04 -18.78
N MET A 253 -14.31 -21.97 -18.20
CA MET A 253 -13.41 -22.09 -17.05
C MET A 253 -14.04 -22.86 -15.88
N SER A 254 -13.36 -23.91 -15.44
CA SER A 254 -13.63 -24.66 -14.21
C SER A 254 -12.70 -24.22 -13.08
N VAL A 255 -13.00 -24.63 -11.85
CA VAL A 255 -12.12 -24.43 -10.69
C VAL A 255 -10.70 -24.97 -10.91
N TYR A 256 -10.55 -26.04 -11.70
CA TYR A 256 -9.26 -26.65 -12.03
C TYR A 256 -8.40 -25.79 -12.96
N ASN A 257 -8.99 -24.85 -13.68
CA ASN A 257 -8.24 -23.94 -14.55
C ASN A 257 -7.70 -22.71 -13.82
N VAL A 258 -8.11 -22.44 -12.59
CA VAL A 258 -7.73 -21.21 -11.87
C VAL A 258 -6.23 -21.15 -11.63
N VAL A 259 -5.64 -22.22 -11.12
CA VAL A 259 -4.24 -22.22 -10.69
C VAL A 259 -3.27 -22.07 -11.88
N PRO A 260 -3.42 -22.80 -13.00
CA PRO A 260 -2.59 -22.56 -14.19
C PRO A 260 -2.71 -21.13 -14.75
N ILE A 261 -3.88 -20.50 -14.64
CA ILE A 261 -4.05 -19.09 -15.05
C ILE A 261 -3.29 -18.16 -14.10
N VAL A 262 -3.41 -18.35 -12.79
CA VAL A 262 -2.68 -17.56 -11.78
C VAL A 262 -1.17 -17.68 -11.98
N GLU A 263 -0.66 -18.87 -12.26
CA GLU A 263 0.75 -19.12 -12.55
C GLU A 263 1.23 -18.30 -13.76
N ASN A 264 0.51 -18.38 -14.88
CA ASN A 264 0.83 -17.61 -16.08
C ASN A 264 0.84 -16.10 -15.82
N LEU A 265 -0.10 -15.61 -14.99
CA LEU A 265 -0.16 -14.22 -14.60
C LEU A 265 1.05 -13.82 -13.74
N ILE A 266 1.50 -14.66 -12.82
CA ILE A 266 2.70 -14.38 -11.99
C ILE A 266 3.94 -14.21 -12.87
N HIS A 267 4.06 -15.00 -13.94
CA HIS A 267 5.18 -14.87 -14.88
C HIS A 267 5.08 -13.65 -15.79
N CYS A 268 3.88 -13.25 -16.19
CA CYS A 268 3.69 -12.19 -17.18
C CYS A 268 3.42 -10.80 -16.57
N CYS A 269 3.03 -10.75 -15.30
CA CYS A 269 2.44 -9.57 -14.68
C CYS A 269 3.06 -9.28 -13.30
N CYS A 270 2.76 -8.10 -12.76
CA CYS A 270 3.09 -7.79 -11.37
C CYS A 270 2.12 -8.49 -10.42
N LEU A 271 2.62 -8.94 -9.27
CA LEU A 271 1.82 -9.59 -8.24
C LEU A 271 0.62 -8.69 -7.84
N PRO A 272 -0.56 -9.28 -7.62
CA PRO A 272 -1.74 -8.52 -7.27
C PRO A 272 -1.73 -8.14 -5.78
N ASP A 273 -2.33 -6.99 -5.46
CA ASP A 273 -2.72 -6.66 -4.09
C ASP A 273 -4.06 -7.34 -3.70
N ALA A 274 -4.88 -7.68 -4.70
CA ALA A 274 -6.10 -8.46 -4.51
C ALA A 274 -6.45 -9.32 -5.73
N VAL A 275 -7.08 -10.47 -5.49
CA VAL A 275 -7.64 -11.34 -6.52
C VAL A 275 -9.16 -11.42 -6.37
N LEU A 276 -9.89 -11.10 -7.43
CA LEU A 276 -11.32 -11.31 -7.54
C LEU A 276 -11.58 -12.52 -8.46
N LEU A 277 -12.15 -13.58 -7.90
CA LEU A 277 -12.40 -14.83 -8.62
C LEU A 277 -13.89 -15.03 -8.90
N HIS A 278 -14.25 -15.19 -10.17
CA HIS A 278 -15.58 -15.56 -10.63
C HIS A 278 -15.55 -16.90 -11.37
N CYS A 279 -15.55 -18.00 -10.62
CA CYS A 279 -15.44 -19.37 -11.13
C CYS A 279 -16.32 -20.35 -10.33
N GLY A 280 -16.48 -21.60 -10.80
CA GLY A 280 -17.22 -22.68 -10.12
C GLY A 280 -18.60 -22.99 -10.70
N GLY A 281 -19.19 -22.09 -11.47
CA GLY A 281 -20.51 -22.31 -12.07
C GLY A 281 -20.56 -23.48 -13.07
N ASN A 282 -19.46 -23.72 -13.79
CA ASN A 282 -19.36 -24.83 -14.75
C ASN A 282 -19.13 -26.20 -14.07
N ASP A 283 -18.82 -26.21 -12.77
CA ASP A 283 -18.51 -27.42 -12.01
C ASP A 283 -19.72 -27.97 -11.25
N ILE A 284 -20.78 -27.15 -11.11
CA ILE A 284 -22.01 -27.53 -10.42
C ILE A 284 -22.68 -28.69 -11.16
N GLY A 285 -22.90 -29.79 -10.44
CA GLY A 285 -23.54 -31.00 -10.97
C GLY A 285 -22.59 -31.98 -11.67
N LEU A 286 -21.31 -31.63 -11.85
CA LEU A 286 -20.30 -32.56 -12.35
C LEU A 286 -19.74 -33.47 -11.24
N VAL A 287 -19.63 -32.91 -10.03
CA VAL A 287 -19.24 -33.63 -8.81
C VAL A 287 -20.22 -33.32 -7.69
N ASN A 288 -20.23 -34.14 -6.64
CA ASN A 288 -21.04 -33.85 -5.48
C ASN A 288 -20.59 -32.53 -4.80
N CYS A 289 -21.53 -31.85 -4.12
CA CYS A 289 -21.27 -30.52 -3.56
C CYS A 289 -20.16 -30.52 -2.50
N ALA A 290 -19.98 -31.62 -1.75
CA ALA A 290 -18.93 -31.73 -0.75
C ALA A 290 -17.54 -31.74 -1.39
N LYS A 291 -17.36 -32.49 -2.49
CA LYS A 291 -16.13 -32.54 -3.28
C LYS A 291 -15.85 -31.20 -3.95
N LEU A 292 -16.87 -30.57 -4.54
CA LEU A 292 -16.70 -29.24 -5.15
C LEU A 292 -16.26 -28.20 -4.11
N LEU A 293 -16.85 -28.23 -2.91
CA LEU A 293 -16.47 -27.33 -1.82
C LEU A 293 -15.03 -27.56 -1.37
N PHE A 294 -14.60 -28.83 -1.27
CA PHE A 294 -13.22 -29.19 -0.98
C PHE A 294 -12.27 -28.62 -2.04
N ASP A 295 -12.57 -28.84 -3.33
CA ASP A 295 -11.72 -28.39 -4.44
C ASP A 295 -11.62 -26.86 -4.51
N ILE A 296 -12.71 -26.15 -4.24
CA ILE A 296 -12.70 -24.67 -4.16
C ILE A 296 -11.79 -24.21 -3.01
N LYS A 297 -11.95 -24.78 -1.81
CA LYS A 297 -11.13 -24.41 -0.65
C LYS A 297 -9.65 -24.68 -0.92
N PHE A 298 -9.35 -25.85 -1.48
CA PHE A 298 -8.01 -26.27 -1.83
C PHE A 298 -7.36 -25.31 -2.84
N MET A 299 -8.06 -25.01 -3.93
CA MET A 299 -7.60 -24.05 -4.93
C MET A 299 -7.36 -22.66 -4.34
N LEU A 300 -8.25 -22.17 -3.47
CA LEU A 300 -8.09 -20.87 -2.82
C LEU A 300 -6.84 -20.79 -1.93
N ASP A 301 -6.49 -21.87 -1.22
CA ASP A 301 -5.25 -21.93 -0.42
C ASP A 301 -4.02 -21.83 -1.32
N ILE A 302 -4.01 -22.56 -2.44
CA ILE A 302 -2.90 -22.52 -3.41
C ILE A 302 -2.76 -21.12 -4.01
N VAL A 303 -3.84 -20.52 -4.50
CA VAL A 303 -3.82 -19.18 -5.08
C VAL A 303 -3.30 -18.16 -4.06
N ALA A 304 -3.76 -18.24 -2.80
CA ALA A 304 -3.30 -17.36 -1.73
C ALA A 304 -1.79 -17.49 -1.49
N ARG A 305 -1.23 -18.70 -1.53
CA ARG A 305 0.22 -18.91 -1.39
C ARG A 305 1.00 -18.34 -2.57
N MET A 306 0.56 -18.62 -3.80
CA MET A 306 1.22 -18.16 -5.02
C MET A 306 1.31 -16.63 -5.08
N VAL A 307 0.22 -15.91 -4.75
CA VAL A 307 0.20 -14.44 -4.81
C VAL A 307 0.93 -13.76 -3.66
N ASN A 308 1.12 -14.46 -2.53
CA ASN A 308 1.89 -13.96 -1.38
C ASN A 308 3.38 -14.32 -1.43
N GLY A 309 3.86 -14.89 -2.55
CA GLY A 309 5.26 -15.32 -2.70
C GLY A 309 5.63 -16.55 -1.88
N GLY A 310 4.64 -17.37 -1.52
CA GLY A 310 4.84 -18.68 -0.88
C GLY A 310 5.41 -19.72 -1.85
N ALA A 311 5.93 -20.82 -1.30
CA ALA A 311 6.57 -21.89 -2.06
C ALA A 311 5.61 -22.57 -3.06
N TYR A 312 6.19 -23.02 -4.19
CA TYR A 312 5.52 -23.68 -5.32
C TYR A 312 5.21 -25.16 -5.08
N SER A 313 5.49 -25.67 -3.87
CA SER A 313 5.15 -27.03 -3.44
C SER A 313 4.71 -27.05 -1.98
N ALA A 314 3.86 -28.02 -1.64
CA ALA A 314 3.39 -28.24 -0.28
C ALA A 314 2.98 -29.69 -0.02
N TRP A 315 3.35 -30.21 1.15
CA TRP A 315 2.97 -31.53 1.63
C TRP A 315 1.47 -31.60 1.90
N LEU A 316 0.81 -32.63 1.36
CA LEU A 316 -0.64 -32.83 1.50
C LEU A 316 -0.97 -33.80 2.65
N GLY A 317 0.03 -34.44 3.24
CA GLY A 317 -0.17 -35.41 4.32
C GLY A 317 -0.66 -36.78 3.86
N GLY A 318 -0.49 -37.11 2.58
CA GLY A 318 -0.65 -38.48 2.07
C GLY A 318 0.70 -39.17 1.87
N SER A 319 0.70 -40.50 1.85
CA SER A 319 1.88 -41.31 1.52
C SER A 319 1.49 -42.73 1.08
N ASP A 320 2.39 -43.44 0.41
CA ASP A 320 2.28 -44.87 0.11
C ASP A 320 3.35 -45.73 0.80
N LEU A 321 4.04 -45.17 1.82
CA LEU A 321 5.01 -45.83 2.73
C LEU A 321 4.65 -47.26 3.21
N ILE A 322 3.36 -47.59 3.29
CA ILE A 322 2.89 -48.92 3.75
C ILE A 322 2.88 -49.94 2.61
N SER A 323 2.52 -49.51 1.40
CA SER A 323 2.40 -50.35 0.22
C SER A 323 2.51 -49.50 -1.03
N GLU A 324 3.65 -49.63 -1.72
CA GLU A 324 3.95 -48.98 -3.00
C GLU A 324 2.75 -48.96 -3.96
N GLY A 325 2.43 -47.76 -4.48
CA GLY A 325 1.32 -47.54 -5.40
C GLY A 325 -0.07 -47.52 -4.73
N THR A 326 -0.14 -47.69 -3.40
CA THR A 326 -1.38 -47.59 -2.60
C THR A 326 -1.31 -46.40 -1.66
N TRP A 327 -1.80 -45.26 -2.15
CA TRP A 327 -1.74 -43.99 -1.45
C TRP A 327 -2.81 -43.87 -0.37
N VAL A 328 -2.41 -43.48 0.83
CA VAL A 328 -3.29 -43.27 1.99
C VAL A 328 -3.10 -41.89 2.61
N TRP A 329 -4.18 -41.28 3.10
CA TRP A 329 -4.07 -40.07 3.92
C TRP A 329 -3.58 -40.44 5.32
N ASN A 330 -2.59 -39.70 5.84
CA ASN A 330 -2.10 -39.83 7.20
C ASN A 330 -3.11 -39.22 8.18
N ASN A 331 -4.23 -39.90 8.42
CA ASN A 331 -5.19 -39.51 9.44
C ASN A 331 -4.72 -40.00 10.81
N TYR A 332 -4.76 -39.12 11.82
CA TYR A 332 -4.56 -39.49 13.24
C TYR A 332 -5.69 -40.38 13.81
N SER A 333 -6.72 -40.68 13.00
CA SER A 333 -7.79 -41.64 13.29
C SER A 333 -7.53 -42.93 12.51
N GLN A 334 -7.57 -44.08 13.20
CA GLN A 334 -7.17 -45.43 12.77
C GLN A 334 -7.84 -46.04 11.51
N GLU A 335 -8.51 -45.26 10.67
CA GLU A 335 -9.06 -45.69 9.39
C GLU A 335 -8.24 -45.10 8.23
N GLU A 336 -7.47 -45.97 7.56
CA GLU A 336 -6.75 -45.64 6.32
C GLU A 336 -7.75 -45.28 5.23
N LYS A 337 -7.78 -43.99 4.83
CA LYS A 337 -8.56 -43.54 3.68
C LYS A 337 -7.68 -43.56 2.44
N LEU A 338 -8.05 -44.39 1.48
CA LEU A 338 -7.37 -44.48 0.18
C LEU A 338 -7.50 -43.18 -0.61
N ILE A 339 -6.38 -42.71 -1.12
CA ILE A 339 -6.26 -41.58 -2.04
C ILE A 339 -6.55 -42.09 -3.45
N GLN A 340 -7.53 -41.49 -4.10
CA GLN A 340 -7.84 -41.81 -5.49
C GLN A 340 -6.87 -41.08 -6.43
N PRO A 341 -6.32 -41.74 -7.46
CA PRO A 341 -5.29 -41.17 -8.35
C PRO A 341 -5.89 -40.20 -9.36
N THR A 342 -6.47 -39.09 -8.91
CA THR A 342 -7.22 -38.16 -9.77
C THR A 342 -6.44 -36.93 -10.20
N PHE A 343 -5.26 -36.68 -9.63
CA PHE A 343 -4.56 -35.41 -9.81
C PHE A 343 -3.03 -35.55 -9.92
N TRP A 344 -2.52 -36.72 -10.28
CA TRP A 344 -1.07 -36.89 -10.47
C TRP A 344 -0.51 -35.99 -11.57
N GLY A 345 0.69 -35.48 -11.32
CA GLY A 345 1.46 -34.73 -12.29
C GLY A 345 1.89 -35.60 -13.49
N PRO A 346 2.35 -34.99 -14.58
CA PRO A 346 2.83 -35.72 -15.74
C PRO A 346 3.92 -36.73 -15.35
N LYS A 347 3.68 -38.02 -15.62
CA LYS A 347 4.54 -39.16 -15.27
C LYS A 347 4.65 -39.50 -13.77
N GLN A 348 3.79 -38.93 -12.93
CA GLN A 348 3.71 -39.28 -11.51
C GLN A 348 2.58 -40.27 -11.17
N PRO A 349 2.69 -41.03 -10.07
CA PRO A 349 3.90 -41.18 -9.26
C PRO A 349 4.99 -41.98 -10.00
N ASN A 350 6.26 -41.59 -9.90
CA ASN A 350 7.38 -42.22 -10.62
C ASN A 350 8.32 -43.04 -9.74
N ASN A 351 8.15 -42.92 -8.43
CA ASN A 351 8.95 -43.47 -7.36
C ASN A 351 10.47 -43.29 -7.59
N TYR A 352 10.88 -42.06 -7.91
CA TYR A 352 12.26 -41.76 -8.24
C TYR A 352 13.10 -41.61 -6.96
N ASN A 353 13.86 -42.65 -6.63
CA ASN A 353 14.64 -42.79 -5.39
C ASN A 353 13.82 -43.11 -4.13
N ASP A 354 12.79 -43.95 -4.23
CA ASP A 354 12.01 -44.38 -3.04
C ASP A 354 11.23 -43.18 -2.45
N GLN A 355 10.48 -42.50 -3.31
CA GLN A 355 9.68 -41.33 -2.97
C GLN A 355 8.28 -41.76 -2.54
N ASP A 356 7.96 -41.59 -1.26
CA ASP A 356 6.71 -42.10 -0.70
C ASP A 356 5.74 -41.02 -0.19
N CYS A 357 6.12 -39.73 -0.22
CA CYS A 357 5.31 -38.67 0.39
C CYS A 357 4.60 -37.81 -0.64
N LEU A 358 3.32 -37.55 -0.39
CA LEU A 358 2.47 -36.79 -1.30
C LEU A 358 2.69 -35.30 -1.10
N GLN A 359 3.29 -34.66 -2.09
CA GLN A 359 3.26 -33.21 -2.23
C GLN A 359 2.40 -32.79 -3.42
N PHE A 360 1.92 -31.56 -3.33
CA PHE A 360 1.54 -30.80 -4.49
C PHE A 360 2.79 -30.17 -5.10
N TYR A 361 2.95 -30.26 -6.42
CA TYR A 361 4.08 -29.68 -7.13
C TYR A 361 3.64 -29.02 -8.44
N ASN A 362 4.37 -27.99 -8.83
CA ASN A 362 4.14 -27.27 -10.07
C ASN A 362 5.12 -27.74 -11.16
N PHE A 363 4.68 -28.65 -12.03
CA PHE A 363 5.48 -29.12 -13.15
C PHE A 363 5.41 -28.14 -14.33
N TYR A 364 6.41 -28.19 -15.20
CA TYR A 364 6.45 -27.38 -16.42
C TYR A 364 5.20 -27.53 -17.32
N ASP A 365 4.58 -28.71 -17.33
CA ASP A 365 3.39 -29.02 -18.15
C ASP A 365 2.07 -28.93 -17.34
N GLY A 366 2.10 -28.37 -16.14
CA GLY A 366 0.92 -28.12 -15.30
C GLY A 366 1.03 -28.71 -13.89
N LEU A 367 0.10 -28.31 -13.04
CA LEU A 367 0.08 -28.70 -11.63
C LEU A 367 -0.43 -30.12 -11.46
N GLY A 368 0.17 -30.81 -10.49
CA GLY A 368 -0.24 -32.15 -10.13
C GLY A 368 0.31 -32.55 -8.77
N TRP A 369 -0.04 -33.76 -8.37
CA TRP A 369 0.61 -34.44 -7.27
C TRP A 369 1.95 -35.01 -7.72
N ASP A 370 2.85 -35.04 -6.76
CA ASP A 370 4.20 -35.53 -6.87
C ASP A 370 4.46 -36.41 -5.66
N ASP A 371 5.00 -37.58 -5.93
CA ASP A 371 5.60 -38.45 -4.94
C ASP A 371 7.02 -37.93 -4.72
N GLU A 372 7.28 -37.42 -3.52
CA GLU A 372 8.55 -36.78 -3.17
C GLU A 372 9.16 -37.44 -1.94
N GLU A 373 10.47 -37.30 -1.79
CA GLU A 373 11.23 -37.83 -0.66
C GLU A 373 10.68 -37.21 0.63
N CYS A 374 10.14 -38.06 1.52
CA CYS A 374 9.52 -37.64 2.77
C CYS A 374 10.43 -36.77 3.68
N GLU A 375 11.74 -36.91 3.54
CA GLU A 375 12.74 -36.17 4.32
C GLU A 375 12.93 -34.73 3.82
N TYR A 376 12.40 -34.38 2.65
CA TYR A 376 12.55 -33.04 2.09
C TYR A 376 11.81 -31.99 2.92
N GLN A 377 12.52 -30.92 3.29
CA GLN A 377 11.94 -29.86 4.09
C GLN A 377 10.98 -29.03 3.24
N GLY A 378 9.69 -29.10 3.56
CA GLY A 378 8.63 -28.42 2.82
C GLY A 378 7.55 -27.84 3.73
N HIS A 379 6.67 -27.05 3.12
CA HIS A 379 5.52 -26.48 3.82
C HIS A 379 4.36 -27.47 3.82
N PHE A 380 3.56 -27.52 4.89
CA PHE A 380 2.40 -28.41 4.98
C PHE A 380 1.10 -27.68 4.64
N MET A 381 0.19 -28.41 3.99
CA MET A 381 -1.21 -28.04 3.85
C MET A 381 -2.02 -28.76 4.92
N CYS A 382 -2.50 -28.01 5.92
CA CYS A 382 -3.30 -28.57 7.00
C CYS A 382 -4.78 -28.49 6.66
N GLU A 383 -5.52 -29.59 6.87
CA GLU A 383 -6.97 -29.55 7.00
C GLU A 383 -7.35 -28.74 8.26
N LYS A 384 -8.42 -27.95 8.19
CA LYS A 384 -8.89 -27.10 9.29
C LYS A 384 -10.07 -27.73 10.03
#